data_AF-A0A183M3X8-F1
#
_entry.id   AF-A0A183M3X8-F1
#
_cell.length_a   1.000
_cell.length_b   1.000
_cell.length_c   1.000
_cell.angle_alpha   90.00
_cell.angle_beta   90.00
_cell.angle_gamma   90.00
#
_symmetry.space_group_name_H-M   'P 1'
#
loop_
_entity.id
_entity.type
_entity.pdbx_description
1 polymer ?
#
loop_
_entity_poly.entity_id
_entity_poly.type
_entity_poly.pdbx_seq_one_letter_code
_entity_poly.pdbx_strand_id
1 'polypeptide(L)'
;MNPFSPLISQLVVPPIPCTASIETWRTKLDRTSAWRVQLAIRLLSVCRLYQLGLINWDSCCQIISAFNWKLEPAADWILDHMTPNCFI
;
A
#
# COMPACT_ATOMS: atom_id res chain seq x y z
N MET A 1 14.78 -42.95 -15.50
CA MET A 1 14.27 -42.63 -14.14
C MET A 1 13.71 -41.22 -14.18
N ASN A 2 12.46 -41.03 -13.77
CA ASN A 2 11.67 -39.81 -13.98
C ASN A 2 11.99 -38.75 -12.89
N PRO A 3 12.24 -37.47 -13.22
CA PRO A 3 12.67 -36.46 -12.25
C PRO A 3 11.52 -35.77 -11.47
N PHE A 4 10.27 -36.18 -11.68
CA PHE A 4 9.09 -35.54 -11.09
C PHE A 4 8.42 -36.42 -10.02
N SER A 5 9.16 -36.73 -8.96
CA SER A 5 8.57 -37.30 -7.74
C SER A 5 8.63 -36.24 -6.64
N PRO A 6 7.51 -35.57 -6.31
CA PRO A 6 7.47 -34.74 -5.11
C PRO A 6 7.36 -35.71 -3.93
N LEU A 7 8.47 -35.94 -3.24
CA LEU A 7 8.43 -36.44 -1.86
C LEU A 7 7.73 -35.38 -1.03
N ILE A 8 6.41 -35.54 -0.85
CA ILE A 8 5.63 -34.72 0.07
C ILE A 8 6.08 -35.11 1.48
N SER A 9 7.05 -34.37 2.01
CA SER A 9 7.37 -34.39 3.42
C SER A 9 6.18 -33.80 4.16
N GLN A 10 5.49 -34.64 4.95
CA GLN A 10 4.32 -34.24 5.72
C GLN A 10 4.72 -33.12 6.69
N LEU A 11 4.42 -31.88 6.31
CA LEU A 11 4.59 -30.71 7.16
C LEU A 11 3.57 -30.80 8.30
N VAL A 12 4.02 -31.29 9.45
CA VAL A 12 3.21 -31.30 10.68
C VAL A 12 3.06 -29.85 11.14
N VAL A 13 1.90 -29.26 10.86
CA VAL A 13 1.54 -27.93 11.35
C VAL A 13 1.12 -28.07 12.82
N PRO A 14 1.81 -27.44 13.78
CA PRO A 14 1.36 -27.45 15.17
C PRO A 14 0.03 -26.68 15.29
N PRO A 15 -0.93 -27.15 16.12
CA PRO A 15 -2.20 -26.47 16.29
C PRO A 15 -1.96 -25.07 16.85
N ILE A 16 -2.41 -24.06 16.11
CA ILE A 16 -2.36 -22.66 16.52
C ILE A 16 -3.19 -22.55 17.80
N PRO A 17 -2.64 -22.03 18.92
CA PRO A 17 -3.43 -21.80 20.11
C PRO A 17 -4.51 -20.78 19.79
N CYS A 18 -5.75 -21.25 19.71
CA CYS A 18 -6.93 -20.40 19.73
C CYS A 18 -6.92 -19.60 21.04
N THR A 19 -7.14 -18.29 20.90
CA THR A 19 -7.40 -17.31 21.97
C THR A 19 -6.23 -17.00 22.92
N ALA A 20 -5.46 -15.96 22.57
CA ALA A 20 -4.93 -15.02 23.55
C ALA A 20 -5.57 -13.65 23.25
N SER A 21 -6.06 -12.97 24.29
CA SER A 21 -6.91 -11.79 24.16
C SER A 21 -6.26 -10.67 23.34
N ILE A 22 -7.00 -10.18 22.35
CA ILE A 22 -6.64 -9.07 21.44
C ILE A 22 -6.57 -7.71 22.19
N GLU A 23 -6.64 -7.70 23.52
CA GLU A 23 -6.79 -6.46 24.31
C GLU A 23 -5.47 -5.83 24.75
N THR A 24 -4.35 -6.55 24.76
CA THR A 24 -3.07 -6.03 25.30
C THR A 24 -2.18 -5.30 24.30
N TRP A 25 -2.44 -5.39 22.98
CA TRP A 25 -1.63 -4.70 21.96
C TRP A 25 -2.12 -3.29 21.62
N ARG A 26 -3.37 -2.95 21.97
CA ARG A 26 -3.96 -1.63 21.64
C ARG A 26 -3.43 -0.48 22.50
N THR A 27 -2.85 -0.75 23.66
CA THR A 27 -2.56 0.28 24.67
C THR A 27 -1.18 0.92 24.53
N LYS A 28 -0.33 0.48 23.59
CA LYS A 28 1.04 0.98 23.44
C LYS A 28 1.44 1.33 22.01
N LEU A 29 0.46 1.60 21.13
CA LEU A 29 0.75 2.29 19.88
C LEU A 29 0.98 3.77 20.21
N ASP A 30 2.19 4.03 20.72
CA ASP A 30 2.65 5.33 21.17
C ASP A 30 2.34 6.37 20.10
N ARG A 31 1.92 7.58 20.47
CA ARG A 31 1.49 8.63 19.52
C ARG A 31 2.55 8.90 18.43
N THR A 32 3.81 8.59 18.75
CA THR A 32 5.01 8.59 17.88
C THR A 32 4.98 7.55 16.75
N SER A 33 4.30 6.43 16.93
CA SER A 33 4.14 5.39 15.90
C SER A 33 3.05 5.75 14.89
N ALA A 34 1.96 6.37 15.36
CA ALA A 34 0.83 6.75 14.50
C ALA A 34 1.24 7.76 13.41
N TRP A 35 2.04 8.77 13.73
CA TRP A 35 2.50 9.74 12.71
C TRP A 35 3.44 9.10 11.69
N ARG A 36 4.28 8.14 12.10
CA ARG A 36 5.18 7.42 11.18
C ARG A 36 4.40 6.54 10.23
N VAL A 37 3.36 5.86 10.74
CA VAL A 37 2.46 5.05 9.92
C VAL A 37 1.70 5.94 8.95
N GLN A 38 1.17 7.07 9.40
CA GLN A 38 0.50 8.04 8.52
C GLN A 38 1.46 8.59 7.45
N LEU A 39 2.69 8.93 7.82
CA LEU A 39 3.71 9.38 6.87
C LEU A 39 4.05 8.29 5.84
N ALA A 40 4.22 7.05 6.28
CA ALA A 40 4.49 5.93 5.38
C ALA A 40 3.34 5.71 4.39
N ILE A 41 2.09 5.76 4.84
CA ILE A 41 0.90 5.66 3.97
C ILE A 41 0.89 6.79 2.95
N ARG A 42 1.17 8.03 3.39
CA ARG A 42 1.23 9.20 2.52
C ARG A 42 2.30 9.06 1.42
N LEU A 43 3.50 8.60 1.80
CA LEU A 43 4.59 8.34 0.85
C LEU A 43 4.25 7.21 -0.11
N LEU A 44 3.63 6.13 0.36
CA LEU A 44 3.16 5.03 -0.48
C LEU A 44 2.15 5.50 -1.53
N SER A 45 1.22 6.38 -1.15
CA SER A 45 0.25 6.94 -2.09
C SER A 45 0.93 7.81 -3.15
N VAL A 46 1.91 8.64 -2.77
CA VAL A 46 2.73 9.41 -3.73
C VAL A 46 3.49 8.47 -4.68
N CYS A 47 4.14 7.42 -4.15
CA CYS A 47 4.82 6.42 -4.97
C CYS A 47 3.91 5.81 -6.02
N ARG A 48 2.68 5.45 -5.65
CA ARG A 48 1.69 4.87 -6.57
C ARG A 48 1.27 5.85 -7.66
N LEU A 49 1.10 7.14 -7.32
CA LEU A 49 0.83 8.16 -8.34
C LEU A 49 2.02 8.36 -9.27
N TYR A 50 3.24 8.39 -8.74
CA TYR A 50 4.45 8.56 -9.53
C TYR A 50 4.69 7.39 -10.50
N GLN A 51 4.29 6.17 -10.11
CA GLN A 51 4.34 4.98 -10.98
C GLN A 51 3.45 5.10 -12.23
N LEU A 52 2.47 6.02 -12.25
CA LEU A 52 1.71 6.30 -13.47
C LEU A 52 2.59 6.95 -14.54
N GLY A 53 3.71 7.56 -14.17
CA GLY A 53 4.66 8.17 -15.11
C GLY A 53 4.15 9.44 -15.81
N LEU A 54 3.00 9.97 -15.38
CA LEU A 54 2.32 11.10 -16.01
C LEU A 54 2.87 12.46 -15.55
N ILE A 55 3.37 12.54 -14.32
CA ILE A 55 3.82 13.78 -13.69
C ILE A 55 5.06 13.54 -12.83
N ASN A 56 5.80 14.61 -12.53
CA ASN A 56 6.98 14.54 -11.67
C ASN A 56 6.60 14.31 -10.19
N TRP A 57 7.59 13.86 -9.41
CA TRP A 57 7.41 13.52 -8.00
C TRP A 57 6.87 14.68 -7.16
N ASP A 58 7.40 15.89 -7.34
CA ASP A 58 6.95 17.08 -6.62
C ASP A 58 5.48 17.42 -6.91
N SER A 59 5.04 17.29 -8.17
CA SER A 59 3.64 17.50 -8.54
C SER A 59 2.74 16.42 -7.94
N CYS A 60 3.17 15.15 -7.89
CA CYS A 60 2.43 14.09 -7.18
C CYS A 60 2.19 14.47 -5.71
N CYS A 61 3.22 15.01 -5.04
CA CYS A 61 3.13 15.44 -3.65
C CYS A 61 2.15 16.61 -3.46
N GLN A 62 2.20 17.61 -4.34
CA GLN A 62 1.30 18.76 -4.28
C GLN A 62 -0.16 18.36 -4.54
N ILE A 63 -0.40 17.57 -5.59
CA ILE A 63 -1.73 17.13 -5.98
C ILE A 63 -2.33 16.26 -4.87
N ILE A 64 -1.60 15.25 -4.39
CA ILE A 64 -2.14 14.37 -3.36
C ILE A 64 -2.41 15.12 -2.04
N SER A 65 -1.61 16.15 -1.73
CA SER A 65 -1.86 17.05 -0.60
C SER A 65 -3.15 17.85 -0.79
N ALA A 66 -3.43 18.35 -1.99
CA ALA A 66 -4.67 19.06 -2.31
C ALA A 66 -5.92 18.16 -2.15
N PHE A 67 -5.79 16.87 -2.46
CA PHE A 67 -6.85 15.86 -2.27
C PHE A 67 -6.91 15.27 -0.85
N ASN A 68 -6.27 15.91 0.14
CA ASN A 68 -6.22 15.44 1.52
C ASN A 68 -5.73 14.00 1.65
N TRP A 69 -4.69 13.65 0.89
CA TRP A 69 -4.05 12.34 0.87
C TRP A 69 -4.92 11.18 0.36
N LYS A 70 -6.02 11.47 -0.34
CA LYS A 70 -6.86 10.47 -1.00
C LYS A 70 -6.27 10.11 -2.37
N LEU A 71 -5.92 8.84 -2.54
CA LEU A 71 -5.23 8.35 -3.75
C LEU A 71 -6.13 8.34 -4.99
N GLU A 72 -7.31 7.72 -4.90
CA GLU A 72 -8.24 7.55 -6.03
C GLU A 72 -8.63 8.86 -6.72
N PRO A 73 -9.19 9.87 -6.03
CA PRO A 73 -9.59 11.11 -6.69
C PRO A 73 -8.39 11.91 -7.23
N ALA A 74 -7.21 11.78 -6.61
CA ALA A 74 -5.99 12.39 -7.13
C ALA A 74 -5.53 11.72 -8.42
N ALA A 75 -5.61 10.38 -8.50
CA ALA A 75 -5.27 9.62 -9.70
C ALA A 75 -6.24 9.92 -10.85
N ASP A 76 -7.55 9.91 -10.58
CA ASP A 76 -8.58 10.24 -11.57
C ASP A 76 -8.36 11.64 -12.13
N TRP A 77 -8.13 12.62 -11.25
CA TRP A 77 -7.86 13.99 -11.67
C TRP A 77 -6.60 14.10 -12.54
N ILE A 78 -5.51 13.40 -12.19
CA ILE A 78 -4.29 13.37 -12.98
C ILE A 78 -4.54 12.76 -14.35
N LEU A 79 -5.29 11.66 -14.42
CA LEU A 79 -5.64 11.01 -15.67
C LEU A 79 -6.44 11.98 -16.56
N ASP A 80 -7.49 12.60 -16.03
CA ASP A 80 -8.34 13.54 -16.76
C ASP A 80 -7.56 14.76 -17.29
N HIS A 81 -6.59 15.27 -16.52
CA HIS A 81 -5.86 16.49 -16.86
C HIS A 81 -4.60 16.24 -17.71
N MET A 82 -4.00 15.05 -17.61
CA MET A 82 -2.77 14.68 -18.34
C MET A 82 -3.03 13.78 -19.55
N THR A 83 -4.27 13.35 -19.78
CA THR A 83 -4.69 12.77 -21.07
C THR A 83 -5.54 13.74 -21.89
N PRO A 84 -5.02 14.90 -22.35
CA PRO A 84 -5.83 15.75 -23.20
C PRO A 84 -6.06 15.18 -24.60
N ASN A 85 -5.35 14.15 -25.09
CA ASN A 85 -5.46 13.70 -26.49
C ASN A 85 -5.04 12.23 -26.77
N CYS A 86 -5.60 11.23 -26.08
CA CYS A 86 -5.43 9.81 -26.48
C CYS A 86 -6.70 9.20 -27.12
N PHE A 87 -7.56 10.03 -27.70
CA PHE A 87 -8.61 9.61 -28.63
C PHE A 87 -8.33 10.23 -30.01
N ILE A 88 -7.47 9.57 -30.79
CA ILE A 88 -7.44 9.66 -32.26
C ILE A 88 -7.46 8.23 -32.78
#